data_AF-A0A9E1PBM8-F1
#
_entry.id   AF-A0A9E1PBM8-F1
#
_cell.length_a   1.000
_cell.length_b   1.000
_cell.length_c   1.000
_cell.angle_alpha   90.00
_cell.angle_beta   90.00
_cell.angle_gamma   90.00
#
_symmetry.space_group_name_H-M   'P 1'
#
loop_
_entity.id
_entity.type
_entity.pdbx_description
1 polymer ?
#
loop_
_entity_poly.entity_id
_entity_poly.type
_entity_poly.pdbx_seq_one_letter_code
_entity_poly.pdbx_strand_id
1 'polypeptide(L)'
;MQRDKRVQDNWALIYAQELALKNKVPLYVCFTYLGKFQDANIRQYKFLFEGLEETALKLNDKNIPFYLLDGDPVNEISKFIEINNIGSLVTDFSPLKVYQNRVKKIASKISIQFHQVDAHNIIPIWTASEKQEYAAYTFRPKVLKIIDEFLTTFPEIINHPINSSIETKSINWKEVINNLEIDYSVPEIDWITPGEDVAKQMLKKFINENYSNYGDDKNNPNIDGTSNFSPYLHYGHISSQSIALSLYANEAIESKGFLEQLIVRKELADNFCYFNKSYDSYDGFPNWAKKSLDSHRNDEREYLYSIFELEEA
;
A
#
# COMPACT_ATOMS: atom_id res chain seq x y z
N MET A 1 5.61 8.39 -5.31
CA MET A 1 5.20 7.00 -5.00
C MET A 1 5.46 6.74 -3.53
N GLN A 2 4.52 6.12 -2.81
CA GLN A 2 4.66 5.87 -1.37
C GLN A 2 4.04 4.53 -0.95
N ARG A 3 2.73 4.33 -1.14
CA ARG A 3 2.05 3.08 -0.80
C ARG A 3 2.12 2.06 -1.93
N ASP A 4 1.96 2.50 -3.18
CA ASP A 4 1.74 1.62 -4.34
C ASP A 4 3.00 1.53 -5.22
N LYS A 5 3.86 0.54 -4.93
CA LYS A 5 5.21 0.40 -5.51
C LYS A 5 5.23 -0.59 -6.67
N ARG A 6 4.52 -0.22 -7.72
CA ARG A 6 4.38 -0.99 -8.96
C ARG A 6 4.15 -0.04 -10.13
N VAL A 7 4.52 -0.48 -11.33
CA VAL A 7 4.31 0.25 -12.59
C VAL A 7 2.96 -0.10 -13.18
N GLN A 8 2.62 -1.39 -13.22
CA GLN A 8 1.33 -1.84 -13.76
C GLN A 8 0.21 -1.66 -12.73
N ASP A 9 -1.00 -1.42 -13.22
CA ASP A 9 -2.22 -1.35 -12.42
C ASP A 9 -2.14 -0.35 -11.25
N ASN A 10 -1.57 0.83 -11.52
CA ASN A 10 -1.35 1.88 -10.54
C ASN A 10 -2.04 3.18 -10.99
N TRP A 11 -3.24 3.45 -10.46
CA TRP A 11 -4.02 4.64 -10.82
C TRP A 11 -3.28 5.95 -10.55
N ALA A 12 -2.42 6.03 -9.53
CA ALA A 12 -1.65 7.23 -9.24
C ALA A 12 -0.59 7.49 -10.32
N LEU A 13 0.07 6.44 -10.81
CA LEU A 13 1.06 6.54 -11.90
C LEU A 13 0.37 6.82 -13.24
N ILE A 14 -0.76 6.14 -13.52
CA ILE A 14 -1.57 6.38 -14.72
C ILE A 14 -2.01 7.84 -14.78
N TYR A 15 -2.62 8.35 -13.71
CA TYR A 15 -3.05 9.75 -13.63
C TYR A 15 -1.88 10.72 -13.79
N ALA A 16 -0.73 10.42 -13.19
CA ALA A 16 0.48 11.24 -13.35
C ALA A 16 0.98 11.27 -14.80
N GLN A 17 0.94 10.13 -15.51
CA GLN A 17 1.31 10.07 -16.92
C GLN A 17 0.31 10.81 -17.81
N GLU A 18 -0.99 10.66 -17.58
CA GLU A 18 -2.02 11.42 -18.29
C GLU A 18 -1.84 12.94 -18.12
N LEU A 19 -1.57 13.38 -16.89
CA LEU A 19 -1.30 14.79 -16.58
C LEU A 19 -0.04 15.29 -17.29
N ALA A 20 1.04 14.51 -17.29
CA ALA A 20 2.28 14.86 -17.97
C ALA A 20 2.11 14.92 -19.50
N LEU A 21 1.41 13.95 -20.09
CA LEU A 21 1.10 13.90 -21.53
C LEU A 21 0.25 15.09 -21.98
N LYS A 22 -0.80 15.41 -21.20
CA LYS A 22 -1.66 16.58 -21.47
C LYS A 22 -0.88 17.89 -21.50
N ASN A 23 0.13 18.02 -20.65
CA ASN A 23 0.98 19.20 -20.57
C ASN A 23 2.25 19.13 -21.44
N LYS A 24 2.50 18.01 -22.12
CA LYS A 24 3.69 17.77 -22.96
C LYS A 24 5.01 17.93 -22.21
N VAL A 25 5.07 17.44 -20.97
CA VAL A 25 6.24 17.52 -20.08
C VAL A 25 6.79 16.13 -19.75
N PRO A 26 8.05 16.02 -19.27
CA PRO A 26 8.56 14.78 -18.71
C PRO A 26 7.76 14.30 -17.48
N LEU A 27 7.87 13.02 -17.17
CA LEU A 27 7.31 12.42 -15.95
C LEU A 27 8.45 11.85 -15.10
N TYR A 28 8.38 12.08 -13.79
CA TYR A 28 9.38 11.61 -12.82
C TYR A 28 8.68 10.84 -11.71
N VAL A 29 9.28 9.74 -11.27
CA VAL A 29 8.83 9.03 -10.07
C VAL A 29 9.89 9.20 -8.98
N CYS A 30 9.45 9.65 -7.81
CA CYS A 30 10.29 9.74 -6.62
C CYS A 30 9.78 8.79 -5.53
N PHE A 31 10.73 8.18 -4.81
CA PHE A 31 10.50 7.48 -3.55
C PHE A 31 11.47 8.00 -2.49
N THR A 32 10.95 8.28 -1.30
CA THR A 32 11.73 8.82 -0.17
C THR A 32 11.90 7.75 0.90
N TYR A 33 13.10 7.61 1.46
CA TYR A 33 13.35 6.77 2.64
C TYR A 33 14.20 7.53 3.67
N LEU A 34 14.01 7.23 4.96
CA LEU A 34 14.80 7.83 6.04
C LEU A 34 15.95 6.91 6.50
N GLY A 35 15.78 5.60 6.33
CA GLY A 35 16.78 4.59 6.74
C GLY A 35 16.99 4.43 8.24
N LYS A 36 16.15 5.07 9.08
CA LYS A 36 16.29 5.11 10.56
C LYS A 36 14.97 4.86 11.30
N PHE A 37 14.11 4.01 10.76
CA PHE A 37 12.80 3.74 11.38
C PHE A 37 12.97 2.67 12.46
N GLN A 38 12.88 3.08 13.73
CA GLN A 38 13.23 2.26 14.89
C GLN A 38 12.43 0.95 14.99
N ASP A 39 11.17 0.94 14.56
CA ASP A 39 10.31 -0.24 14.63
C ASP A 39 10.37 -1.13 13.37
N ALA A 40 11.26 -0.84 12.42
CA ALA A 40 11.49 -1.69 11.26
C ALA A 40 12.82 -2.41 11.36
N ASN A 41 12.88 -3.56 10.70
CA ASN A 41 14.06 -4.39 10.62
C ASN A 41 14.36 -4.76 9.16
N ILE A 42 15.47 -5.49 8.96
CA ILE A 42 15.95 -5.83 7.63
C ILE A 42 14.93 -6.65 6.82
N ARG A 43 14.05 -7.42 7.47
CA ARG A 43 12.98 -8.18 6.81
C ARG A 43 12.06 -7.30 5.98
N GLN A 44 11.61 -6.18 6.53
CA GLN A 44 10.73 -5.25 5.82
C GLN A 44 11.50 -4.45 4.78
N TYR A 45 12.68 -3.94 5.15
CA TYR A 45 13.44 -3.06 4.27
C TYR A 45 13.99 -3.77 3.04
N LYS A 46 14.50 -5.00 3.18
CA LYS A 46 14.99 -5.76 2.03
C LYS A 46 13.87 -6.09 1.05
N PHE A 47 12.74 -6.58 1.55
CA PHE A 47 11.57 -6.87 0.70
C PHE A 47 11.07 -5.62 -0.03
N LEU A 48 11.05 -4.46 0.65
CA LEU A 48 10.73 -3.18 0.06
C LEU A 48 11.71 -2.78 -1.05
N PHE A 49 13.02 -2.80 -0.76
CA PHE A 49 14.03 -2.26 -1.67
C PHE A 49 14.27 -3.15 -2.88
N GLU A 50 14.24 -4.47 -2.74
CA GLU A 50 14.33 -5.38 -3.90
C GLU A 50 13.11 -5.23 -4.82
N GLY A 51 11.90 -5.02 -4.26
CA GLY A 51 10.72 -4.69 -5.06
C GLY A 51 10.79 -3.32 -5.75
N LEU A 52 11.41 -2.33 -5.09
CA LEU A 52 11.66 -1.01 -5.68
C LEU A 52 12.74 -1.05 -6.76
N GLU A 53 13.74 -1.92 -6.65
CA GLU A 53 14.75 -2.14 -7.70
C GLU A 53 14.07 -2.61 -8.99
N GLU A 54 13.19 -3.62 -8.92
CA GLU A 54 12.39 -4.05 -10.07
C GLU A 54 11.52 -2.89 -10.61
N THR A 55 10.86 -2.15 -9.71
CA THR A 55 10.02 -1.00 -10.10
C THR A 55 10.82 0.07 -10.85
N ALA A 56 12.02 0.41 -10.38
CA ALA A 56 12.89 1.40 -11.00
C ALA A 56 13.34 0.96 -12.40
N LEU A 57 13.69 -0.32 -12.57
CA LEU A 57 14.02 -0.88 -13.88
C LEU A 57 12.84 -0.78 -14.87
N LYS A 58 11.65 -1.20 -14.44
CA LYS A 58 10.44 -1.13 -15.26
C LYS A 58 10.05 0.31 -15.63
N LEU A 59 10.23 1.27 -14.73
CA LEU A 59 10.00 2.69 -15.03
C LEU A 59 11.00 3.22 -16.06
N ASN A 60 12.28 2.85 -15.94
CA ASN A 60 13.31 3.24 -16.91
C ASN A 60 13.02 2.67 -18.30
N ASP A 61 12.54 1.42 -18.40
CA ASP A 61 12.10 0.82 -19.68
C ASP A 61 10.95 1.61 -20.34
N LYS A 62 10.15 2.31 -19.52
CA LYS A 62 9.08 3.21 -19.97
C LYS A 62 9.53 4.65 -20.19
N ASN A 63 10.84 4.94 -20.18
CA ASN A 63 11.39 6.30 -20.24
C ASN A 63 10.86 7.21 -19.12
N ILE A 64 10.62 6.65 -17.93
CA ILE A 64 10.18 7.36 -16.73
C ILE A 64 11.30 7.24 -15.69
N PRO A 65 12.12 8.29 -15.49
CA PRO A 65 13.13 8.31 -14.45
C PRO A 65 12.60 8.01 -13.05
N PHE A 66 13.34 7.16 -12.31
CA PHE A 66 13.13 6.91 -10.90
C PHE A 66 14.21 7.58 -10.04
N TYR A 67 13.79 8.30 -9.00
CA TYR A 67 14.66 8.95 -8.02
C TYR A 67 14.42 8.39 -6.62
N LEU A 68 15.48 7.80 -6.06
CA LEU A 68 15.53 7.44 -4.66
C LEU A 68 16.09 8.63 -3.86
N LEU A 69 15.26 9.21 -3.00
CA LEU A 69 15.59 10.37 -2.18
C LEU A 69 15.86 9.93 -0.75
N ASP A 70 17.07 10.18 -0.26
CA ASP A 70 17.49 9.89 1.11
C ASP A 70 17.22 11.07 2.02
N GLY A 71 16.33 10.89 3.00
CA GLY A 71 16.03 11.87 4.03
C GLY A 71 14.55 12.05 4.36
N ASP A 72 14.25 13.13 5.08
CA ASP A 72 12.87 13.47 5.44
C ASP A 72 12.02 13.72 4.17
N PRO A 73 10.90 13.00 3.99
CA PRO A 73 10.09 13.11 2.79
C PRO A 73 9.53 14.51 2.53
N VAL A 74 9.25 15.30 3.57
CA VAL A 74 8.71 16.65 3.40
C VAL A 74 9.79 17.56 2.81
N ASN A 75 11.00 17.49 3.34
CA ASN A 75 12.12 18.32 2.89
C ASN A 75 12.63 17.88 1.51
N GLU A 76 12.89 16.59 1.30
CA GLU A 76 13.47 16.11 0.05
C GLU A 76 12.54 16.28 -1.14
N ILE A 77 11.22 16.04 -0.98
CA ILE A 77 10.25 16.29 -2.06
C ILE A 77 10.14 17.79 -2.37
N SER A 78 10.07 18.65 -1.35
CA SER A 78 9.98 20.10 -1.56
C SER A 78 11.22 20.63 -2.29
N LYS A 79 12.40 20.16 -1.87
CA LYS A 79 13.69 20.49 -2.50
C LYS A 79 13.77 19.98 -3.94
N PHE A 80 13.33 18.75 -4.19
CA PHE A 80 13.30 18.19 -5.54
C PHE A 80 12.38 19.01 -6.47
N ILE A 81 11.24 19.46 -5.96
CA ILE A 81 10.30 20.31 -6.70
C ILE A 81 10.94 21.65 -7.07
N GLU A 82 11.57 22.32 -6.11
CA GLU A 82 12.17 23.64 -6.30
C GLU A 82 13.37 23.59 -7.27
N ILE A 83 14.33 22.68 -7.03
CA ILE A 83 15.55 22.59 -7.85
C ILE A 83 15.23 22.27 -9.30
N ASN A 84 14.22 21.44 -9.54
CA ASN A 84 13.91 20.93 -10.87
C ASN A 84 12.72 21.63 -11.54
N ASN A 85 12.17 22.69 -10.94
CA ASN A 85 11.02 23.43 -11.44
C ASN A 85 9.81 22.52 -11.78
N ILE A 86 9.48 21.59 -10.90
CA ILE A 86 8.37 20.65 -11.10
C ILE A 86 7.03 21.39 -11.10
N GLY A 87 6.17 21.15 -12.09
CA GLY A 87 4.91 21.88 -12.25
C GLY A 87 3.68 21.26 -11.56
N SER A 88 3.71 19.97 -11.20
CA SER A 88 2.63 19.28 -10.48
C SER A 88 3.18 18.08 -9.72
N LEU A 89 2.61 17.80 -8.56
CA LEU A 89 2.91 16.63 -7.73
C LEU A 89 1.70 15.70 -7.69
N VAL A 90 1.93 14.39 -7.82
CA VAL A 90 0.91 13.34 -7.64
C VAL A 90 1.42 12.35 -6.60
N THR A 91 0.58 11.99 -5.63
CA THR A 91 0.86 10.91 -4.67
C THR A 91 -0.27 9.89 -4.63
N ASP A 92 0.08 8.64 -4.31
CA ASP A 92 -0.89 7.64 -3.89
C ASP A 92 -1.46 7.94 -2.48
N PHE A 93 -2.50 7.21 -2.10
CA PHE A 93 -3.24 7.41 -0.86
C PHE A 93 -2.87 6.37 0.22
N SER A 94 -2.76 6.84 1.46
CA SER A 94 -2.78 5.97 2.64
C SER A 94 -3.54 6.66 3.78
N PRO A 95 -4.42 5.96 4.52
CA PRO A 95 -5.18 6.56 5.61
C PRO A 95 -4.34 6.78 6.89
N LEU A 96 -3.13 6.21 6.97
CA LEU A 96 -2.32 6.27 8.19
C LEU A 96 -1.89 7.70 8.51
N LYS A 97 -1.89 8.05 9.81
CA LYS A 97 -1.55 9.39 10.34
C LYS A 97 -0.23 9.91 9.78
N VAL A 98 0.81 9.08 9.74
CA VAL A 98 2.15 9.48 9.28
C VAL A 98 2.12 9.99 7.84
N TYR A 99 1.38 9.32 6.96
CA TYR A 99 1.28 9.67 5.54
C TYR A 99 0.33 10.84 5.31
N GLN A 100 -0.80 10.87 6.01
CA GLN A 100 -1.73 12.01 5.99
C GLN A 100 -1.07 13.31 6.47
N ASN A 101 -0.28 13.25 7.54
CA ASN A 101 0.48 14.39 8.04
C ASN A 101 1.58 14.82 7.08
N ARG A 102 2.26 13.86 6.43
CA ARG A 102 3.27 14.14 5.40
C ARG A 102 2.68 14.90 4.21
N VAL A 103 1.55 14.42 3.67
CA VAL A 103 0.84 15.07 2.57
C VAL A 103 0.45 16.51 2.94
N LYS A 104 -0.14 16.73 4.12
CA LYS A 104 -0.50 18.08 4.61
C LYS A 104 0.72 19.00 4.73
N LYS A 105 1.83 18.50 5.27
CA LYS A 105 3.07 19.27 5.42
C LYS A 105 3.68 19.64 4.07
N ILE A 106 3.74 18.70 3.12
CA ILE A 106 4.21 18.98 1.75
C ILE A 106 3.31 20.02 1.09
N ALA A 107 1.97 19.83 1.15
CA ALA A 107 1.01 20.77 0.58
C ALA A 107 1.17 22.21 1.12
N SER A 108 1.55 22.35 2.40
CA SER A 108 1.81 23.68 3.00
C SER A 108 3.13 24.34 2.56
N LYS A 109 4.06 23.57 1.96
CA LYS A 109 5.40 24.05 1.56
C LYS A 109 5.53 24.32 0.06
N ILE A 110 4.60 23.84 -0.76
CA ILE A 110 4.68 23.94 -2.21
C ILE A 110 3.58 24.86 -2.76
N SER A 111 3.85 25.52 -3.88
CA SER A 111 2.92 26.40 -4.58
C SER A 111 2.29 25.79 -5.84
N ILE A 112 2.66 24.55 -6.16
CA ILE A 112 2.20 23.82 -7.35
C ILE A 112 0.97 22.98 -7.05
N GLN A 113 0.30 22.50 -8.10
CA GLN A 113 -0.83 21.59 -7.92
C GLN A 113 -0.36 20.28 -7.28
N PHE A 114 -1.07 19.84 -6.25
CA PHE A 114 -0.81 18.58 -5.56
C PHE A 114 -2.07 17.70 -5.58
N HIS A 115 -1.98 16.59 -6.29
CA HIS A 115 -3.04 15.62 -6.46
C HIS A 115 -2.78 14.39 -5.61
N GLN A 116 -3.84 13.83 -5.02
CA GLN A 116 -3.79 12.55 -4.34
C GLN A 116 -4.77 11.58 -5.00
N VAL A 117 -4.30 10.37 -5.30
CA VAL A 117 -5.08 9.32 -5.98
C VAL A 117 -5.12 8.08 -5.10
N ASP A 118 -6.31 7.51 -4.90
CA ASP A 118 -6.42 6.18 -4.29
C ASP A 118 -6.08 5.13 -5.32
N ALA A 119 -4.84 4.62 -5.26
CA ALA A 119 -4.33 3.56 -6.12
C ALA A 119 -4.33 2.20 -5.41
N HIS A 120 -4.87 2.12 -4.20
CA HIS A 120 -4.75 0.95 -3.33
C HIS A 120 -6.06 0.20 -3.16
N ASN A 121 -7.16 0.95 -3.08
CA ASN A 121 -8.52 0.43 -3.01
C ASN A 121 -9.15 0.42 -4.41
N ILE A 122 -10.12 -0.46 -4.63
CA ILE A 122 -10.86 -0.53 -5.89
C ILE A 122 -11.76 0.70 -5.99
N ILE A 123 -12.50 0.97 -4.92
CA ILE A 123 -13.31 2.18 -4.79
C ILE A 123 -12.51 3.17 -3.94
N PRO A 124 -12.28 4.42 -4.40
CA PRO A 124 -11.63 5.44 -3.58
C PRO A 124 -12.32 5.58 -2.22
N ILE A 125 -11.54 5.59 -1.14
CA ILE A 125 -12.12 5.39 0.20
C ILE A 125 -13.17 6.45 0.60
N TRP A 126 -12.98 7.68 0.12
CA TRP A 126 -13.89 8.81 0.31
C TRP A 126 -15.18 8.70 -0.52
N THR A 127 -15.20 7.84 -1.54
CA THR A 127 -16.37 7.51 -2.35
C THR A 127 -17.09 6.28 -1.79
N ALA A 128 -16.35 5.29 -1.29
CA ALA A 128 -16.91 4.04 -0.76
C ALA A 128 -17.87 4.28 0.43
N SER A 129 -17.59 5.29 1.26
CA SER A 129 -18.49 5.74 2.33
C SER A 129 -18.13 7.17 2.77
N GLU A 130 -19.14 7.95 3.16
CA GLU A 130 -18.97 9.30 3.73
C GLU A 130 -18.64 9.28 5.25
N LYS A 131 -18.59 8.09 5.86
CA LYS A 131 -18.35 7.93 7.30
C LYS A 131 -17.65 6.61 7.62
N GLN A 132 -17.18 6.52 8.87
CA GLN A 132 -16.75 5.24 9.46
C GLN A 132 -17.91 4.26 9.47
N GLU A 133 -17.70 3.09 8.88
CA GLU A 133 -18.63 1.98 8.94
C GLU A 133 -18.36 1.10 10.16
N TYR A 134 -19.44 0.68 10.81
CA TYR A 134 -19.35 -0.08 12.05
C TYR A 134 -18.94 -1.53 11.82
N ALA A 135 -19.34 -2.12 10.69
CA ALA A 135 -19.10 -3.52 10.40
C ALA A 135 -19.12 -3.82 8.89
N ALA A 136 -18.61 -4.99 8.52
CA ALA A 136 -18.63 -5.45 7.12
C ALA A 136 -20.05 -5.48 6.52
N TYR A 137 -21.08 -5.82 7.31
CA TYR A 137 -22.46 -5.86 6.80
C TYR A 137 -23.06 -4.46 6.50
N THR A 138 -22.49 -3.38 7.06
CA THR A 138 -22.92 -2.01 6.74
C THR A 138 -22.11 -1.42 5.59
N PHE A 139 -20.84 -1.82 5.45
CA PHE A 139 -19.96 -1.39 4.36
C PHE A 139 -20.25 -2.14 3.05
N ARG A 140 -20.45 -3.46 3.10
CA ARG A 140 -20.64 -4.33 1.92
C ARG A 140 -21.74 -3.83 0.98
N PRO A 141 -22.96 -3.50 1.42
CA PRO A 141 -24.01 -3.01 0.51
C PRO A 141 -23.61 -1.72 -0.23
N LYS A 142 -22.77 -0.87 0.38
CA LYS A 142 -22.28 0.36 -0.26
C LYS A 142 -21.27 0.05 -1.36
N VAL A 143 -20.31 -0.84 -1.05
CA VAL A 143 -19.33 -1.35 -2.03
C VAL A 143 -20.06 -1.97 -3.21
N LEU A 144 -20.93 -2.95 -2.97
CA LEU A 144 -21.65 -3.69 -4.02
C LEU A 144 -22.51 -2.78 -4.92
N LYS A 145 -23.04 -1.69 -4.37
CA LYS A 145 -23.88 -0.75 -5.13
C LYS A 145 -23.11 -0.07 -6.28
N ILE A 146 -21.80 0.14 -6.11
CA ILE A 146 -20.99 0.94 -7.04
C ILE A 146 -19.77 0.18 -7.58
N ILE A 147 -19.51 -1.05 -7.13
CA ILE A 147 -18.30 -1.78 -7.50
C ILE A 147 -18.14 -1.93 -9.02
N ASP A 148 -19.23 -2.13 -9.77
CA ASP A 148 -19.21 -2.25 -11.23
C ASP A 148 -18.73 -0.98 -11.95
N GLU A 149 -18.85 0.20 -11.32
CA GLU A 149 -18.34 1.47 -11.85
C GLU A 149 -16.81 1.58 -11.69
N PHE A 150 -16.26 0.96 -10.65
CA PHE A 150 -14.85 1.11 -10.26
C PHE A 150 -13.98 -0.10 -10.59
N LEU A 151 -14.55 -1.30 -10.62
CA LEU A 151 -13.87 -2.54 -10.96
C LEU A 151 -13.71 -2.68 -12.47
N THR A 152 -13.01 -1.71 -13.07
CA THR A 152 -12.71 -1.66 -14.49
C THR A 152 -11.32 -2.18 -14.77
N THR A 153 -11.02 -2.44 -16.05
CA THR A 153 -9.64 -2.66 -16.48
C THR A 153 -8.80 -1.38 -16.35
N PHE A 154 -7.48 -1.55 -16.39
CA PHE A 154 -6.53 -0.45 -16.35
C PHE A 154 -6.07 -0.07 -17.77
N PRO A 155 -5.88 1.22 -18.08
CA PRO A 155 -5.08 1.61 -19.22
C PRO A 155 -3.60 1.25 -18.97
N GLU A 156 -2.88 0.90 -20.03
CA GLU A 156 -1.45 0.58 -19.93
C GLU A 156 -0.60 1.85 -19.78
N ILE A 157 0.44 1.76 -18.94
CA ILE A 157 1.52 2.74 -18.94
C ILE A 157 2.33 2.62 -20.24
N ILE A 158 2.34 3.70 -21.01
CA ILE A 158 3.08 3.78 -22.26
C ILE A 158 4.52 4.24 -22.03
N ASN A 159 5.37 4.07 -23.05
CA ASN A 159 6.67 4.71 -23.05
C ASN A 159 6.48 6.23 -23.09
N HIS A 160 7.01 6.94 -22.11
CA HIS A 160 6.82 8.38 -21.99
C HIS A 160 7.55 9.09 -23.14
N PRO A 161 6.86 9.91 -23.95
CA PRO A 161 7.43 10.43 -25.19
C PRO A 161 8.38 11.63 -24.99
N ILE A 162 8.38 12.22 -23.79
CA ILE A 162 9.19 13.40 -23.48
C ILE A 162 10.36 13.00 -22.59
N ASN A 163 11.58 13.13 -23.11
CA ASN A 163 12.78 12.78 -22.37
C ASN A 163 12.99 13.66 -21.13
N SER A 164 13.56 13.06 -20.10
CA SER A 164 14.03 13.78 -18.92
C SER A 164 15.05 14.85 -19.27
N SER A 165 14.89 16.05 -18.71
CA SER A 165 15.96 17.05 -18.62
C SER A 165 16.80 16.93 -17.34
N ILE A 166 16.43 16.07 -16.40
CA ILE A 166 17.08 15.88 -15.10
C ILE A 166 17.92 14.61 -15.17
N GLU A 167 19.20 14.73 -14.83
CA GLU A 167 20.11 13.58 -14.81
C GLU A 167 19.70 12.57 -13.72
N THR A 168 19.61 11.30 -14.08
CA THR A 168 19.42 10.19 -13.15
C THR A 168 20.75 9.61 -12.72
N LYS A 169 20.97 9.46 -11.41
CA LYS A 169 22.10 8.69 -10.91
C LYS A 169 21.74 7.22 -10.81
N SER A 170 22.68 6.34 -11.13
CA SER A 170 22.54 4.91 -10.83
C SER A 170 22.39 4.73 -9.32
N ILE A 171 21.44 3.89 -8.91
CA ILE A 171 21.18 3.59 -7.50
C ILE A 171 21.97 2.34 -7.13
N ASN A 172 22.85 2.45 -6.14
CA ASN A 172 23.53 1.30 -5.56
C ASN A 172 22.67 0.71 -4.43
N TRP A 173 21.72 -0.16 -4.77
CA TRP A 173 20.77 -0.73 -3.80
C TRP A 173 21.45 -1.47 -2.63
N LYS A 174 22.58 -2.13 -2.89
CA LYS A 174 23.36 -2.79 -1.83
C LYS A 174 23.90 -1.79 -0.81
N GLU A 175 24.42 -0.66 -1.28
CA GLU A 175 24.91 0.41 -0.41
C GLU A 175 23.76 1.08 0.36
N VAL A 176 22.60 1.29 -0.28
CA VAL A 176 21.39 1.80 0.39
C VAL A 176 21.01 0.91 1.57
N ILE A 177 20.97 -0.41 1.36
CA ILE A 177 20.62 -1.39 2.40
C ILE A 177 21.68 -1.44 3.51
N ASN A 178 22.97 -1.46 3.15
CA ASN A 178 24.07 -1.51 4.12
C ASN A 178 24.15 -0.26 5.02
N ASN A 179 23.61 0.87 4.56
CA ASN A 179 23.62 2.13 5.30
C ASN A 179 22.38 2.34 6.18
N LEU A 180 21.47 1.36 6.30
CA LEU A 180 20.30 1.46 7.16
C LEU A 180 20.69 1.34 8.64
N GLU A 181 20.18 2.26 9.47
CA GLU A 181 20.30 2.24 10.93
C GLU A 181 19.00 1.66 11.53
N ILE A 182 18.88 0.34 11.47
CA ILE A 182 17.66 -0.42 11.83
C ILE A 182 18.02 -1.65 12.66
N ASP A 183 17.02 -2.39 13.11
CA ASP A 183 17.23 -3.69 13.75
C ASP A 183 17.60 -4.78 12.71
N TYR A 184 18.65 -5.54 13.01
CA TYR A 184 19.12 -6.69 12.23
C TYR A 184 18.98 -8.03 12.98
N SER A 185 18.41 -8.03 14.18
CA SER A 185 18.17 -9.24 14.96
C SER A 185 17.14 -10.15 14.29
N VAL A 186 16.14 -9.56 13.63
CA VAL A 186 15.13 -10.27 12.84
C VAL A 186 15.66 -10.54 11.44
N PRO A 187 15.79 -11.81 11.01
CA PRO A 187 16.36 -12.13 9.71
C PRO A 187 15.42 -11.75 8.56
N GLU A 188 16.03 -11.59 7.40
CA GLU A 188 15.37 -11.48 6.10
C GLU A 188 14.40 -12.65 5.86
N ILE A 189 13.41 -12.44 5.00
CA ILE A 189 12.52 -13.51 4.56
C ILE A 189 13.15 -14.31 3.41
N ASP A 190 12.94 -15.62 3.43
CA ASP A 190 13.49 -16.59 2.47
C ASP A 190 12.42 -17.36 1.68
N TRP A 191 11.17 -17.37 2.16
CA TRP A 191 10.06 -18.11 1.56
C TRP A 191 9.27 -17.33 0.49
N ILE A 192 9.53 -16.02 0.34
CA ILE A 192 8.80 -15.14 -0.57
C ILE A 192 9.73 -14.12 -1.22
N THR A 193 9.68 -14.03 -2.54
CA THR A 193 10.45 -13.04 -3.31
C THR A 193 9.61 -11.78 -3.53
N PRO A 194 10.14 -10.57 -3.29
CA PRO A 194 9.44 -9.32 -3.58
C PRO A 194 9.30 -9.06 -5.08
N GLY A 195 8.59 -7.99 -5.44
CA GLY A 195 8.48 -7.52 -6.82
C GLY A 195 7.12 -7.74 -7.46
N GLU A 196 6.86 -6.95 -8.50
CA GLU A 196 5.58 -6.93 -9.21
C GLU A 196 5.40 -8.18 -10.07
N ASP A 197 6.47 -8.66 -10.73
CA ASP A 197 6.42 -9.86 -11.56
C ASP A 197 6.17 -11.12 -10.73
N VAL A 198 6.86 -11.25 -9.60
CA VAL A 198 6.65 -12.38 -8.69
C VAL A 198 5.23 -12.34 -8.12
N ALA A 199 4.72 -11.18 -7.72
CA ALA A 199 3.36 -11.06 -7.21
C ALA A 199 2.31 -11.54 -8.23
N LYS A 200 2.50 -11.26 -9.53
CA LYS A 200 1.61 -11.75 -10.60
C LYS A 200 1.78 -13.26 -10.85
N GLN A 201 2.98 -13.80 -10.71
CA GLN A 201 3.19 -15.26 -10.78
C GLN A 201 2.47 -15.95 -9.62
N MET A 202 2.55 -15.39 -8.42
CA MET A 202 1.82 -15.86 -7.25
C MET A 202 0.31 -15.77 -7.44
N LEU A 203 -0.20 -14.74 -8.12
CA LEU A 203 -1.61 -14.67 -8.51
C LEU A 203 -2.03 -15.83 -9.40
N LYS A 204 -1.27 -16.11 -10.46
CA LYS A 204 -1.53 -17.25 -11.35
C LYS A 204 -1.50 -18.58 -10.59
N LYS A 205 -0.50 -18.76 -9.72
CA LYS A 205 -0.38 -19.95 -8.86
C LYS A 205 -1.61 -20.10 -7.95
N PHE A 206 -1.99 -19.04 -7.24
CA PHE A 206 -3.15 -19.05 -6.35
C PHE A 206 -4.43 -19.44 -7.08
N ILE A 207 -4.71 -18.85 -8.25
CA ILE A 207 -5.89 -19.16 -9.06
C ILE A 207 -5.92 -20.63 -9.47
N ASN A 208 -4.77 -21.20 -9.85
CA ASN A 208 -4.68 -22.57 -10.36
C ASN A 208 -4.67 -23.65 -9.27
N GLU A 209 -4.15 -23.34 -8.09
CA GLU A 209 -3.84 -24.35 -7.05
C GLU A 209 -4.69 -24.20 -5.80
N ASN A 210 -4.78 -22.99 -5.24
CA ASN A 210 -5.29 -22.79 -3.87
C ASN A 210 -6.69 -22.15 -3.84
N TYR A 211 -7.09 -21.46 -4.91
CA TYR A 211 -8.32 -20.68 -4.94
C TYR A 211 -9.58 -21.52 -4.74
N SER A 212 -9.66 -22.72 -5.32
CA SER A 212 -10.85 -23.58 -5.21
C SER A 212 -11.14 -24.03 -3.77
N ASN A 213 -10.11 -24.21 -2.95
CA ASN A 213 -10.25 -24.69 -1.57
C ASN A 213 -10.12 -23.55 -0.53
N TYR A 214 -9.86 -22.31 -0.97
CA TYR A 214 -9.62 -21.18 -0.07
C TYR A 214 -10.73 -20.99 0.99
N GLY A 215 -12.00 -21.15 0.59
CA GLY A 215 -13.13 -20.99 1.50
C GLY A 215 -13.10 -21.93 2.70
N ASP A 216 -12.64 -23.17 2.48
CA ASP A 216 -12.59 -24.24 3.48
C ASP A 216 -11.27 -24.20 4.26
N ASP A 217 -10.14 -23.92 3.59
CA ASP A 217 -8.81 -24.06 4.16
C ASP A 217 -8.30 -22.80 4.89
N LYS A 218 -8.81 -21.60 4.58
CA LYS A 218 -8.25 -20.33 5.10
C LYS A 218 -8.23 -20.18 6.63
N ASN A 219 -9.02 -20.97 7.34
CA ASN A 219 -9.08 -20.96 8.81
C ASN A 219 -8.25 -22.07 9.46
N ASN A 220 -7.58 -22.92 8.69
CA ASN A 220 -6.73 -23.99 9.19
C ASN A 220 -5.24 -23.61 9.06
N PRO A 221 -4.56 -23.23 10.16
CA PRO A 221 -3.15 -22.83 10.10
C PRO A 221 -2.19 -23.98 9.78
N ASN A 222 -2.65 -25.23 9.76
CA ASN A 222 -1.83 -26.40 9.39
C ASN A 222 -1.79 -26.64 7.86
N ILE A 223 -2.53 -25.84 7.09
CA ILE A 223 -2.61 -25.95 5.63
C ILE A 223 -2.15 -24.61 5.06
N ASP A 224 -1.37 -24.63 3.97
CA ASP A 224 -1.08 -23.43 3.17
C ASP A 224 -2.31 -23.05 2.33
N GLY A 225 -3.43 -22.77 3.02
CA GLY A 225 -4.75 -22.54 2.45
C GLY A 225 -5.05 -21.07 2.16
N THR A 226 -4.07 -20.18 2.32
CA THR A 226 -4.24 -18.74 2.08
C THR A 226 -3.60 -18.30 0.76
N SER A 227 -3.76 -17.02 0.40
CA SER A 227 -3.19 -16.48 -0.84
C SER A 227 -1.73 -16.06 -0.70
N ASN A 228 -1.24 -15.86 0.53
CA ASN A 228 0.07 -15.26 0.81
C ASN A 228 0.29 -13.88 0.15
N PHE A 229 -0.79 -13.15 -0.20
CA PHE A 229 -0.69 -11.85 -0.87
C PHE A 229 -0.45 -10.65 0.05
N SER A 230 -0.60 -10.79 1.36
CA SER A 230 -0.51 -9.64 2.27
C SER A 230 0.82 -8.88 2.20
N PRO A 231 2.01 -9.50 2.01
CA PRO A 231 3.25 -8.74 1.83
C PRO A 231 3.25 -7.93 0.52
N TYR A 232 2.81 -8.53 -0.59
CA TYR A 232 2.72 -7.85 -1.88
C TYR A 232 1.70 -6.71 -1.87
N LEU A 233 0.53 -6.94 -1.26
CA LEU A 233 -0.50 -5.91 -1.10
C LEU A 233 -0.01 -4.79 -0.19
N HIS A 234 0.63 -5.10 0.95
CA HIS A 234 1.16 -4.08 1.86
C HIS A 234 2.13 -3.11 1.17
N TYR A 235 3.08 -3.64 0.39
CA TYR A 235 4.03 -2.81 -0.35
C TYR A 235 3.49 -2.30 -1.69
N GLY A 236 2.31 -2.77 -2.09
CA GLY A 236 1.67 -2.41 -3.35
C GLY A 236 2.39 -2.94 -4.58
N HIS A 237 3.07 -4.09 -4.47
CA HIS A 237 3.68 -4.81 -5.60
C HIS A 237 2.60 -5.41 -6.52
N ILE A 238 1.37 -5.58 -6.04
CA ILE A 238 0.21 -5.99 -6.83
C ILE A 238 -1.02 -5.17 -6.45
N SER A 239 -1.86 -4.88 -7.44
CA SER A 239 -3.13 -4.19 -7.24
C SER A 239 -4.19 -5.14 -6.71
N SER A 240 -4.92 -4.73 -5.67
CA SER A 240 -6.09 -5.48 -5.20
C SER A 240 -7.19 -5.54 -6.27
N GLN A 241 -7.31 -4.49 -7.10
CA GLN A 241 -8.24 -4.47 -8.23
C GLN A 241 -7.85 -5.50 -9.30
N SER A 242 -6.57 -5.68 -9.62
CA SER A 242 -6.13 -6.69 -10.61
C SER A 242 -6.40 -8.12 -10.15
N ILE A 243 -6.20 -8.37 -8.85
CA ILE A 243 -6.57 -9.66 -8.26
C ILE A 243 -8.09 -9.84 -8.32
N ALA A 244 -8.87 -8.81 -7.96
CA ALA A 244 -10.33 -8.87 -8.01
C ALA A 244 -10.83 -9.13 -9.43
N LEU A 245 -10.35 -8.41 -10.44
CA LEU A 245 -10.70 -8.61 -11.86
C LEU A 245 -10.44 -10.05 -12.34
N SER A 246 -9.34 -10.66 -11.88
CA SER A 246 -8.97 -12.03 -12.26
C SER A 246 -9.94 -13.09 -11.70
N LEU A 247 -10.67 -12.74 -10.64
CA LEU A 247 -11.57 -13.63 -9.92
C LEU A 247 -13.04 -13.26 -10.08
N TYR A 248 -13.35 -12.03 -10.51
CA TYR A 248 -14.69 -11.45 -10.44
C TYR A 248 -15.76 -12.22 -11.22
N ALA A 249 -15.38 -12.83 -12.35
CA ALA A 249 -16.29 -13.67 -13.13
C ALA A 249 -16.61 -15.02 -12.46
N ASN A 250 -15.79 -15.44 -11.48
CA ASN A 250 -15.81 -16.77 -10.87
C ASN A 250 -16.19 -16.75 -9.38
N GLU A 251 -16.40 -15.58 -8.77
CA GLU A 251 -16.75 -15.44 -7.35
C GLU A 251 -17.74 -14.30 -7.13
N ALA A 252 -18.83 -14.58 -6.41
CA ALA A 252 -19.62 -13.50 -5.83
C ALA A 252 -18.88 -12.89 -4.63
N ILE A 253 -18.84 -11.57 -4.54
CA ILE A 253 -18.19 -10.84 -3.43
C ILE A 253 -18.81 -11.25 -2.08
N GLU A 254 -20.12 -11.49 -2.04
CA GLU A 254 -20.85 -11.84 -0.82
C GLU A 254 -20.60 -13.27 -0.32
N SER A 255 -19.87 -14.06 -1.09
CA SER A 255 -19.49 -15.41 -0.67
C SER A 255 -18.55 -15.37 0.55
N LYS A 256 -18.38 -16.50 1.24
CA LYS A 256 -17.35 -16.62 2.27
C LYS A 256 -15.93 -16.76 1.68
N GLY A 257 -15.77 -16.56 0.37
CA GLY A 257 -14.53 -16.75 -0.36
C GLY A 257 -13.55 -15.58 -0.22
N PHE A 258 -12.73 -15.42 -1.24
CA PHE A 258 -11.57 -14.56 -1.22
C PHE A 258 -11.93 -13.09 -1.50
N LEU A 259 -12.91 -12.81 -2.37
CA LEU A 259 -13.30 -11.44 -2.70
C LEU A 259 -13.90 -10.66 -1.52
N GLU A 260 -14.63 -11.29 -0.61
CA GLU A 260 -15.08 -10.64 0.64
C GLU A 260 -13.88 -10.17 1.48
N GLN A 261 -12.80 -10.96 1.55
CA GLN A 261 -11.61 -10.58 2.32
C GLN A 261 -10.83 -9.47 1.61
N LEU A 262 -10.63 -9.61 0.30
CA LEU A 262 -9.84 -8.69 -0.50
C LEU A 262 -10.50 -7.32 -0.67
N ILE A 263 -11.82 -7.28 -0.87
CA ILE A 263 -12.55 -6.04 -1.15
C ILE A 263 -13.14 -5.50 0.15
N VAL A 264 -14.10 -6.22 0.75
CA VAL A 264 -14.87 -5.70 1.88
C VAL A 264 -13.99 -5.55 3.13
N ARG A 265 -13.25 -6.59 3.53
CA ARG A 265 -12.49 -6.55 4.79
C ARG A 265 -11.28 -5.63 4.71
N LYS A 266 -10.50 -5.69 3.63
CA LYS A 266 -9.34 -4.80 3.41
C LYS A 266 -9.77 -3.34 3.31
N GLU A 267 -10.75 -3.00 2.48
CA GLU A 267 -11.14 -1.60 2.31
C GLU A 267 -11.89 -1.05 3.53
N LEU A 268 -12.57 -1.91 4.32
CA LEU A 268 -13.11 -1.53 5.62
C LEU A 268 -12.01 -1.13 6.62
N ALA A 269 -10.84 -1.76 6.57
CA ALA A 269 -9.70 -1.34 7.40
C ALA A 269 -9.19 0.05 7.00
N ASP A 270 -9.14 0.34 5.70
CA ASP A 270 -8.84 1.69 5.21
C ASP A 270 -9.91 2.71 5.61
N ASN A 271 -11.20 2.33 5.58
CA ASN A 271 -12.33 3.14 6.04
C ASN A 271 -12.16 3.50 7.53
N PHE A 272 -11.85 2.49 8.36
CA PHE A 272 -11.62 2.68 9.78
C PHE A 272 -10.48 3.66 10.03
N CYS A 273 -9.30 3.44 9.44
CA CYS A 273 -8.14 4.31 9.63
C CYS A 273 -8.36 5.73 9.06
N TYR A 274 -9.14 5.86 7.98
CA TYR A 274 -9.41 7.16 7.36
C TYR A 274 -10.31 8.03 8.24
N PHE A 275 -11.41 7.48 8.75
CA PHE A 275 -12.39 8.22 9.53
C PHE A 275 -12.05 8.29 11.03
N ASN A 276 -11.41 7.27 11.59
CA ASN A 276 -11.07 7.22 13.01
C ASN A 276 -9.65 7.74 13.27
N LYS A 277 -9.51 8.96 13.78
CA LYS A 277 -8.19 9.51 14.13
C LYS A 277 -7.53 8.85 15.33
N SER A 278 -8.23 7.95 16.02
CA SER A 278 -7.75 7.19 17.17
C SER A 278 -7.63 5.69 16.87
N TYR A 279 -7.50 5.30 15.58
CA TYR A 279 -7.51 3.91 15.09
C TYR A 279 -6.50 2.97 15.78
N ASP A 280 -5.45 3.51 16.38
CA ASP A 280 -4.31 2.84 17.03
C ASP A 280 -4.35 2.97 18.56
N SER A 281 -5.52 3.30 19.14
CA SER A 281 -5.67 3.53 20.58
C SER A 281 -7.02 3.06 21.11
N TYR A 282 -7.10 2.92 22.43
CA TYR A 282 -8.34 2.58 23.16
C TYR A 282 -9.54 3.45 22.74
N ASP A 283 -9.30 4.74 22.48
CA ASP A 283 -10.35 5.68 22.14
C ASP A 283 -11.03 5.38 20.80
N GLY A 284 -10.32 4.67 19.91
CA GLY A 284 -10.83 4.22 18.62
C GLY A 284 -11.87 3.10 18.71
N PHE A 285 -12.04 2.45 19.88
CA PHE A 285 -13.00 1.38 20.07
C PHE A 285 -14.45 1.87 20.11
N PRO A 286 -15.43 1.04 19.70
CA PRO A 286 -16.84 1.37 19.84
C PRO A 286 -17.23 1.48 21.32
N ASN A 287 -18.21 2.34 21.63
CA ASN A 287 -18.57 2.67 23.01
C ASN A 287 -18.96 1.46 23.87
N TRP A 288 -19.60 0.44 23.29
CA TRP A 288 -19.96 -0.77 24.04
C TRP A 288 -18.72 -1.57 24.46
N ALA A 289 -17.69 -1.63 23.60
CA ALA A 289 -16.44 -2.34 23.90
C ALA A 289 -15.67 -1.60 24.99
N LYS A 290 -15.61 -0.26 24.93
CA LYS A 290 -15.02 0.57 25.98
C LYS A 290 -15.70 0.33 27.33
N LYS A 291 -17.04 0.41 27.38
CA LYS A 291 -17.82 0.12 28.61
C LYS A 291 -17.54 -1.28 29.17
N SER A 292 -17.46 -2.29 28.30
CA SER A 292 -17.15 -3.65 28.71
C SER A 292 -15.73 -3.74 29.28
N LEU A 293 -14.73 -3.25 28.56
CA LEU A 293 -13.33 -3.25 29.00
C LEU A 293 -13.13 -2.50 30.32
N ASP A 294 -13.78 -1.34 30.49
CA ASP A 294 -13.72 -0.55 31.72
C ASP A 294 -14.37 -1.26 32.92
N SER A 295 -15.45 -2.00 32.69
CA SER A 295 -16.13 -2.78 33.75
C SER A 295 -15.25 -3.92 34.27
N HIS A 296 -14.36 -4.46 33.44
CA HIS A 296 -13.44 -5.55 33.75
C HIS A 296 -11.99 -5.07 33.97
N ARG A 297 -11.79 -3.77 34.24
CA ARG A 297 -10.45 -3.19 34.39
C ARG A 297 -9.74 -3.71 35.65
N ASN A 298 -10.49 -4.00 36.71
CA ASN A 298 -9.95 -4.43 38.00
C ASN A 298 -9.97 -5.94 38.21
N ASP A 299 -10.41 -6.72 37.22
CA ASP A 299 -10.36 -8.17 37.27
C ASP A 299 -8.91 -8.64 37.39
N GLU A 300 -8.63 -9.57 38.28
CA GLU A 300 -7.30 -10.18 38.37
C GLU A 300 -7.03 -10.96 37.07
N ARG A 301 -5.91 -10.67 36.40
CA ARG A 301 -5.48 -11.43 35.23
C ARG A 301 -4.76 -12.67 35.71
N GLU A 302 -5.13 -13.83 35.16
CA GLU A 302 -4.46 -15.10 35.45
C GLU A 302 -2.96 -15.04 35.14
N TYR A 303 -2.58 -14.29 34.09
CA TYR A 303 -1.20 -14.07 33.68
C TYR A 303 -0.96 -12.61 33.31
N LEU A 304 0.22 -12.09 33.66
CA LEU A 304 0.70 -10.77 33.28
C LEU A 304 2.07 -10.93 32.64
N TYR A 305 2.11 -10.86 31.31
CA TYR A 305 3.36 -10.92 30.54
C TYR A 305 3.84 -9.50 30.22
N SER A 306 5.15 -9.30 30.34
CA SER A 306 5.85 -8.17 29.74
C SER A 306 5.90 -8.31 28.21
N ILE A 307 6.22 -7.21 27.53
CA ILE A 307 6.37 -7.24 26.07
C ILE A 307 7.51 -8.18 25.63
N PHE A 308 8.58 -8.26 26.42
CA PHE A 308 9.72 -9.15 26.18
C PHE A 308 9.31 -10.63 26.31
N GLU A 309 8.54 -10.97 27.35
CA GLU A 309 8.04 -12.34 27.49
C GLU A 309 7.09 -12.74 26.36
N LEU A 310 6.30 -11.80 25.81
CA LEU A 310 5.44 -12.06 24.65
C LEU A 310 6.23 -12.20 23.34
N GLU A 311 7.35 -11.48 23.19
CA GLU A 311 8.20 -11.52 22.00
C GLU A 311 9.02 -12.82 21.92
N GLU A 312 9.43 -13.35 23.07
CA GLU A 312 10.25 -14.57 23.20
C GLU A 312 9.44 -15.86 23.48
N ALA A 313 8.10 -15.80 23.47
CA ALA A 313 7.21 -16.93 23.74
C ALA A 313 7.06 -17.90 22.55
#